data_AF-A0AAW6BEP5-F1
#
_entry.id   AF-A0AAW6BEP5-F1
#
_cell.length_a   1.000
_cell.length_b   1.000
_cell.length_c   1.000
_cell.angle_alpha   90.00
_cell.angle_beta   90.00
_cell.angle_gamma   90.00
#
_symmetry.space_group_name_H-M   'P 1'
#
loop_
_entity.id
_entity.type
_entity.pdbx_description
1 polymer ?
#
loop_
_entity_poly.entity_id
_entity_poly.type
_entity_poly.pdbx_seq_one_letter_code
_entity_poly.pdbx_strand_id
1 'polypeptide(L)' 'MEKINIYEAKTHLSKLLNSVATTGEPFLIARNGKVIANQRS' A
#
# COMPACT_ATOMS: atom_id res chain seq x y z
N MET A 1 2.62 1.48 -9.87
CA MET A 1 3.00 1.51 -8.43
C MET A 1 2.27 2.66 -7.77
N GLU A 2 1.12 2.34 -7.20
CA GLU A 2 0.28 3.32 -6.51
C GLU A 2 0.92 3.75 -5.18
N LYS A 3 0.77 5.02 -4.79
CA LYS A 3 1.33 5.56 -3.54
C LYS A 3 0.18 5.93 -2.60
N ILE A 4 0.13 5.25 -1.46
CA ILE A 4 -0.97 5.34 -0.50
C ILE A 4 -0.45 5.95 0.80
N ASN A 5 -1.25 6.81 1.42
CA ASN A 5 -0.91 7.38 2.71
C ASN A 5 -1.04 6.33 3.83
N ILE A 6 -0.14 6.33 4.82
CA ILE A 6 -0.20 5.43 5.97
C ILE A 6 -1.54 5.48 6.72
N TYR A 7 -2.24 6.63 6.75
CA TYR A 7 -3.55 6.75 7.41
C TYR A 7 -4.65 5.97 6.68
N GLU A 8 -4.61 5.96 5.35
CA GLU A 8 -5.47 5.12 4.50
C GLU A 8 -5.08 3.65 4.67
N ALA A 9 -3.77 3.37 4.58
CA ALA A 9 -3.24 2.01 4.63
C ALA A 9 -3.58 1.30 5.94
N LYS A 10 -3.46 1.97 7.10
CA LYS A 10 -3.81 1.36 8.40
C LYS A 10 -5.31 1.07 8.54
N THR A 11 -6.15 1.84 7.85
CA THR A 11 -7.61 1.72 7.94
C THR A 11 -8.11 0.60 7.02
N HIS A 12 -7.47 0.40 5.86
CA HIS A 12 -7.92 -0.52 4.81
C HIS A 12 -6.90 -1.60 4.46
N LEU A 13 -5.99 -1.95 5.38
CA LEU A 13 -4.86 -2.84 5.11
C LEU A 13 -5.28 -4.17 4.47
N SER A 14 -6.30 -4.83 5.02
CA SER A 14 -6.79 -6.11 4.48
C SER A 14 -7.28 -6.00 3.03
N LYS A 15 -7.94 -4.89 2.68
CA LYS A 15 -8.41 -4.65 1.30
C LYS A 15 -7.23 -4.44 0.36
N LEU A 16 -6.21 -3.70 0.80
CA LEU A 16 -4.99 -3.46 0.02
C LEU A 16 -4.22 -4.75 -0.23
N LEU A 17 -4.05 -5.58 0.79
CA LEU A 17 -3.39 -6.89 0.65
C LEU A 17 -4.15 -7.81 -0.31
N ASN A 18 -5.48 -7.86 -0.22
CA ASN A 18 -6.30 -8.65 -1.15
C ASN A 18 -6.17 -8.15 -2.60
N SER A 19 -6.08 -6.83 -2.79
CA SER A 19 -5.84 -6.25 -4.11
C SER A 19 -4.52 -6.73 -4.68
N VAL A 20 -3.41 -6.63 -3.92
CA VAL A 20 -2.09 -7.10 -4.35
C VAL A 20 -2.11 -8.60 -4.65
N ALA A 21 -2.75 -9.41 -3.80
CA ALA A 21 -2.85 -10.85 -4.02
C ALA A 21 -3.63 -11.20 -5.29
N THR A 22 -4.59 -10.35 -5.68
CA THR A 22 -5.44 -10.57 -6.86
C THR A 22 -4.82 -10.04 -8.15
N THR A 23 -4.19 -8.87 -8.10
CA THR A 23 -3.67 -8.16 -9.28
C THR A 23 -2.17 -8.37 -9.49
N GLY A 24 -1.44 -8.72 -8.43
CA GLY A 24 0.03 -8.73 -8.41
C GLY A 24 0.66 -7.33 -8.39
N GLU A 25 -0.13 -6.25 -8.41
CA GLU A 25 0.42 -4.91 -8.48
C GLU A 25 0.85 -4.38 -7.11
N PRO A 26 2.13 -3.98 -6.93
CA PRO A 26 2.60 -3.47 -5.66
C PRO A 26 2.20 -2.01 -5.41
N PHE A 27 2.01 -1.68 -4.13
CA PHE A 27 1.81 -0.31 -3.66
C PHE A 27 2.93 0.17 -2.73
N LEU A 28 3.08 1.48 -2.65
CA LEU A 28 4.00 2.20 -1.77
C LEU A 28 3.22 2.84 -0.63
N ILE A 29 3.63 2.60 0.61
CA ILE A 29 3.09 3.31 1.77
C ILE A 29 3.97 4.54 2.03
N ALA A 30 3.34 5.70 2.09
CA ALA A 30 3.99 6.97 2.37
C ALA A 30 3.40 7.66 3.60
N ARG A 31 4.25 8.38 4.32
CA ARG A 31 3.87 9.29 5.41
C ARG A 31 4.41 10.68 5.08
N ASN A 32 3.52 11.67 5.05
CA ASN A 32 3.87 13.06 4.75
C ASN A 32 4.70 13.19 3.45
N GLY A 33 4.27 12.50 2.39
CA GLY A 33 4.96 12.50 1.09
C GLY A 33 6.22 11.64 1.00
N LYS A 34 6.79 11.17 2.12
CA LYS A 34 7.96 10.28 2.13
C LYS A 34 7.53 8.81 2.14
N VAL A 35 8.08 8.02 1.22
CA VAL A 35 7.86 6.56 1.19
C VAL A 35 8.56 5.93 2.40
N ILE A 36 7.85 5.07 3.12
CA ILE A 36 8.35 4.40 4.34
C ILE A 36 8.32 2.88 4.26
N ALA A 37 7.48 2.32 3.38
CA ALA A 37 7.40 0.89 3.15
C ALA A 37 6.99 0.60 1.70
N ASN A 38 7.49 -0.51 1.18
CA ASN A 38 7.14 -1.08 -0.10
C ASN A 38 6.68 -2.53 0.13
N GLN A 39 5.47 -2.88 -0.32
CA GLN A 39 5.10 -4.28 -0.40
C GLN A 39 5.46 -4.76 -1.81
N ARG A 40 6.39 -5.71 -1.90
CA ARG A 40 6.63 -6.49 -3.12
C ARG A 40 6.02 -7.86 -2.87
N SER A 41 5.16 -8.30 -3.79
CA SER A 41 4.62 -9.67 -3.80
C SER A 41 5.68 -10.66 -4.26
#